data_AF-A0A2H6LK25-F1
#
_entry.id   AF-A0A2H6LK25-F1
#
_cell.length_a   1.000
_cell.length_b   1.000
_cell.length_c   1.000
_cell.angle_alpha   90.00
_cell.angle_beta   90.00
_cell.angle_gamma   90.00
#
_symmetry.space_group_name_H-M   'P 1'
#
loop_
_entity.id
_entity.type
_entity.pdbx_description
1 polymer ?
#
loop_
_entity_poly.entity_id
_entity_poly.type
_entity_poly.pdbx_seq_one_letter_code
_entity_poly.pdbx_strand_id
1 'polypeptide(L)'
;MKAQLVVDQASGKVICTAYGTGRIHDFRLLKNTQIRFHNSQLCLADKGYQGIARLHASSCIPAKKPRGEVLSTCERQHNRHLASLRIFGEHIHRRLKIFRILKEQYRNRRRRFGLRCNLIAGLLNYELALFS
;
A
#
# COMPACT_ATOMS: atom_id res chain seq x y z
N MET A 1 -8.35 11.34 -7.04
CA MET A 1 -7.72 10.16 -7.69
C MET A 1 -7.36 9.18 -6.60
N LYS A 2 -7.20 7.89 -6.91
CA LYS A 2 -6.69 6.90 -5.97
C LYS A 2 -5.34 6.40 -6.48
N ALA A 3 -4.38 6.24 -5.58
CA ALA A 3 -3.08 5.68 -5.85
C ALA A 3 -2.83 4.52 -4.90
N GLN A 4 -2.26 3.45 -5.42
CA GLN A 4 -1.83 2.27 -4.70
C GLN A 4 -0.33 2.08 -4.98
N LEU A 5 0.40 1.65 -3.95
CA LEU A 5 1.85 1.56 -3.99
C LEU A 5 2.24 0.19 -3.44
N VAL A 6 3.26 -0.40 -4.06
CA VAL A 6 3.98 -1.55 -3.53
C VAL A 6 5.38 -1.08 -3.18
N VAL A 7 5.76 -1.32 -1.93
CA VAL A 7 7.03 -0.87 -1.37
C VAL A 7 7.76 -2.09 -0.85
N ASP A 8 9.07 -2.16 -1.13
CA ASP A 8 9.93 -3.14 -0.50
C ASP A 8 10.18 -2.76 0.96
N GLN A 9 9.94 -3.70 1.88
CA GLN A 9 10.07 -3.42 3.31
C GLN A 9 11.52 -3.26 3.75
N ALA A 10 12.46 -3.99 3.12
CA ALA A 10 13.86 -3.95 3.52
C ALA A 10 14.55 -2.65 3.06
N SER A 11 14.34 -2.25 1.81
CA SER A 11 15.00 -1.08 1.22
C SER A 11 14.17 0.21 1.24
N GLY A 12 12.85 0.14 1.45
CA GLY A 12 11.97 1.32 1.34
C GLY A 12 11.68 1.78 -0.08
N LYS A 13 12.22 1.08 -1.08
CA LYS A 13 12.02 1.43 -2.48
C LYS A 13 10.58 1.18 -2.89
N VAL A 14 10.00 2.15 -3.59
CA VAL A 14 8.72 1.98 -4.28
C VAL A 14 8.97 1.13 -5.51
N ILE A 15 8.41 -0.09 -5.55
CA ILE A 15 8.58 -1.05 -6.64
C ILE A 15 7.54 -0.79 -7.73
N CYS A 16 6.28 -0.61 -7.34
CA CYS A 16 5.16 -0.51 -8.26
C CYS A 16 4.16 0.55 -7.79
N THR A 17 3.57 1.22 -8.75
CA THR A 17 2.56 2.26 -8.55
C THR A 17 1.36 1.99 -9.45
N ALA A 18 0.19 1.95 -8.84
CA ALA A 18 -1.10 1.72 -9.49
C ALA A 18 -2.03 2.89 -9.22
N TYR A 19 -2.96 3.18 -10.14
CA TYR A 19 -3.81 4.36 -10.04
C TYR A 19 -5.20 4.13 -10.63
N GLY A 20 -6.18 4.79 -10.04
CA GLY A 20 -7.59 4.66 -10.43
C GLY A 20 -8.42 5.87 -10.03
N THR A 21 -9.71 5.79 -10.34
CA THR A 21 -10.67 6.80 -9.87
C THR A 21 -10.88 6.66 -8.36
N GLY A 22 -11.22 7.77 -7.69
CA GLY A 22 -11.35 7.80 -6.22
C GLY A 22 -12.46 6.88 -5.67
N ARG A 23 -13.44 6.53 -6.51
CA ARG A 23 -14.59 5.67 -6.15
C ARG A 23 -14.25 4.17 -6.15
N ILE A 24 -13.12 3.77 -6.74
CA ILE A 24 -12.72 2.36 -6.80
C ILE A 24 -12.22 1.91 -5.42
N HIS A 25 -12.66 0.74 -4.95
CA HIS A 25 -12.17 0.13 -3.73
C HIS A 25 -10.71 -0.33 -3.89
N ASP A 26 -9.89 -0.26 -2.83
CA ASP A 26 -8.45 -0.53 -2.90
C ASP A 26 -8.15 -1.93 -3.44
N PHE A 27 -8.88 -2.94 -2.96
CA PHE A 27 -8.71 -4.30 -3.44
C PHE A 27 -9.15 -4.49 -4.91
N ARG A 28 -10.12 -3.71 -5.38
CA ARG A 28 -10.53 -3.74 -6.79
C ARG A 28 -9.44 -3.11 -7.67
N LEU A 29 -8.80 -2.04 -7.19
CA LEU A 29 -7.67 -1.44 -7.89
C LEU A 29 -6.52 -2.45 -8.06
N LEU A 30 -6.17 -3.18 -7.00
CA LEU A 30 -5.15 -4.24 -7.06
C LEU A 30 -5.48 -5.33 -8.09
N LYS A 31 -6.74 -5.79 -8.12
CA LYS A 31 -7.19 -6.80 -9.08
C LYS A 31 -7.09 -6.30 -10.52
N ASN A 32 -7.46 -5.04 -10.74
CA ASN A 32 -7.44 -4.43 -12.07
C ASN A 32 -6.01 -4.21 -12.58
N THR A 33 -5.07 -3.91 -11.69
CA THR A 33 -3.67 -3.67 -12.07
C THR A 33 -2.86 -4.94 -12.27
N GLN A 34 -3.41 -6.10 -11.89
CA GLN A 34 -2.79 -7.41 -12.08
C GLN A 34 -1.35 -7.51 -11.54
N ILE A 35 -1.04 -6.76 -10.48
CA ILE A 35 0.26 -6.85 -9.80
C ILE A 35 0.38 -8.27 -9.25
N ARG A 36 1.43 -8.99 -9.69
CA ARG A 36 1.73 -10.35 -9.22
C ARG A 36 2.91 -10.28 -8.27
N PHE A 37 2.71 -10.78 -7.06
CA PHE A 37 3.80 -11.01 -6.10
C PHE A 37 4.43 -12.37 -6.37
N HIS A 38 5.71 -12.52 -6.06
CA HIS A 38 6.33 -13.84 -6.10
C HIS A 38 5.78 -14.67 -4.93
N ASN A 39 5.49 -15.96 -5.15
CA ASN A 39 4.79 -16.81 -4.17
C ASN A 39 5.49 -16.88 -2.80
N SER A 40 6.82 -16.75 -2.76
CA SER A 40 7.61 -16.75 -1.52
C SER A 40 7.64 -15.40 -0.79
N GLN A 41 7.22 -14.30 -1.41
CA GLN A 41 7.27 -12.98 -0.79
C GLN A 41 6.09 -12.77 0.15
N LEU A 42 6.35 -12.30 1.37
CA LEU A 42 5.29 -11.94 2.30
C LEU A 42 4.67 -10.59 1.91
N CYS A 43 3.37 -10.57 1.63
CA CYS A 43 2.63 -9.35 1.34
C CYS A 43 1.94 -8.84 2.60
N LEU A 44 2.42 -7.72 3.15
CA LEU A 44 1.77 -7.02 4.25
C LEU A 44 0.75 -6.03 3.67
N ALA A 45 -0.53 -6.23 3.94
CA ALA A 45 -1.59 -5.41 3.37
C ALA A 45 -2.52 -4.83 4.44
N ASP A 46 -3.18 -3.72 4.09
CA ASP A 46 -4.18 -3.10 4.94
C ASP A 46 -5.43 -3.98 5.04
N LYS A 47 -6.24 -3.74 6.08
CA LYS A 47 -7.51 -4.45 6.28
C LYS A 47 -8.48 -4.34 5.08
N GLY A 48 -8.36 -3.27 4.29
CA GLY A 48 -9.13 -3.07 3.06
C GLY A 48 -8.87 -4.12 1.97
N TYR A 49 -7.79 -4.91 2.07
CA TYR A 49 -7.46 -5.99 1.14
C TYR A 49 -8.02 -7.34 1.58
N GLN A 50 -9.15 -7.35 2.28
CA GLN A 50 -9.79 -8.59 2.73
C GLN A 50 -10.03 -9.56 1.56
N GLY A 51 -9.51 -10.78 1.69
CA GLY A 51 -9.57 -11.81 0.65
C GLY A 51 -8.37 -11.86 -0.31
N ILE A 52 -7.32 -11.05 -0.07
CA ILE A 52 -6.07 -11.08 -0.85
C ILE A 52 -5.36 -12.44 -0.83
N ALA A 53 -5.57 -13.25 0.21
CA ALA A 53 -5.05 -14.62 0.31
C ALA A 53 -5.45 -15.52 -0.87
N ARG A 54 -6.57 -15.23 -1.56
CA ARG A 54 -6.99 -15.95 -2.77
C ARG A 54 -6.16 -15.62 -4.01
N LEU A 55 -5.52 -14.45 -4.02
CA LEU A 55 -4.63 -14.01 -5.10
C LEU A 55 -3.18 -14.33 -4.78
N HIS A 56 -2.81 -14.26 -3.50
CA HIS A 56 -1.46 -14.47 -3.01
C HIS A 56 -1.50 -15.10 -1.62
N ALA A 57 -1.17 -16.40 -1.53
CA ALA A 57 -1.32 -17.17 -0.29
C ALA A 57 -0.45 -16.60 0.85
N SER A 58 0.75 -16.14 0.53
CA SER A 58 1.70 -15.52 1.48
C SER A 58 1.34 -14.06 1.76
N SER A 59 0.11 -13.80 2.21
CA SER A 59 -0.38 -12.46 2.55
C SER A 59 -0.84 -12.36 4.00
N CYS A 60 -0.52 -11.23 4.64
CA CYS A 60 -0.94 -10.92 6.00
C CYS A 60 -1.77 -9.65 6.02
N ILE A 61 -2.95 -9.75 6.63
CA ILE A 61 -3.88 -8.64 6.86
C ILE A 61 -4.30 -8.62 8.33
N PRO A 62 -4.64 -7.44 8.89
CA PRO A 62 -5.13 -7.37 10.25
C PRO A 62 -6.43 -8.19 10.42
N ALA A 63 -6.49 -8.95 11.52
CA ALA A 63 -7.68 -9.67 11.94
C ALA A 63 -8.86 -8.70 12.12
N LYS A 64 -10.02 -9.06 11.56
CA LYS A 64 -11.24 -8.26 11.64
C LYS A 64 -12.05 -8.68 12.86
N LYS A 65 -12.33 -7.73 13.74
CA LYS A 65 -13.29 -7.88 14.83
C LYS A 65 -14.64 -8.41 14.30
N PRO A 66 -15.18 -9.54 14.80
CA PRO A 66 -16.50 -10.02 14.45
C PRO A 66 -17.58 -9.03 14.92
N ARG A 67 -18.77 -9.10 14.34
CA ARG A 67 -19.87 -8.22 14.76
C ARG A 67 -20.35 -8.68 16.15
N GLY A 68 -20.38 -7.78 17.13
CA GLY A 68 -20.85 -8.08 18.48
C GLY A 68 -19.82 -8.71 19.41
N GLU A 69 -18.67 -9.16 18.91
CA GLU A 69 -17.63 -9.83 19.70
C GLU A 69 -16.35 -9.01 19.79
N VAL A 70 -15.46 -9.34 20.73
CA VAL A 70 -14.14 -8.72 20.87
C VAL A 70 -13.05 -9.53 20.17
N LEU A 71 -11.99 -8.87 19.71
CA LEU A 71 -10.79 -9.58 19.24
C LEU A 71 -10.20 -10.37 20.41
N SER A 72 -9.80 -11.61 20.15
CA SER A 72 -9.02 -12.41 21.08
C SER A 72 -7.68 -11.73 21.42
N THR A 73 -7.05 -12.14 22.51
CA THR A 73 -5.72 -11.64 22.90
C THR A 73 -4.67 -11.92 21.83
N CYS A 74 -4.69 -13.13 21.25
CA CYS A 74 -3.80 -13.55 20.16
C CYS A 74 -3.99 -12.68 18.91
N GLU A 75 -5.22 -12.42 18.48
CA GLU A 75 -5.48 -11.55 17.32
C GLU A 75 -5.05 -10.10 17.56
N ARG A 76 -5.21 -9.59 18.79
CA ARG A 76 -4.71 -8.25 19.14
C ARG A 76 -3.19 -8.20 19.07
N GLN A 77 -2.49 -9.21 19.58
CA GLN A 77 -1.04 -9.29 19.52
C GLN A 77 -0.55 -9.40 18.08
N HIS A 78 -1.20 -10.24 17.25
CA HIS A 78 -0.95 -10.32 15.82
C HIS A 78 -1.13 -8.96 15.13
N ASN A 79 -2.26 -8.29 15.36
CA ASN A 79 -2.53 -6.97 14.78
C ASN A 79 -1.51 -5.92 15.22
N ARG A 80 -1.05 -5.97 16.48
CA ARG A 80 -0.02 -5.06 17.00
C ARG A 80 1.33 -5.29 16.31
N HIS A 81 1.74 -6.55 16.15
CA HIS A 81 2.97 -6.89 15.43
C HIS A 81 2.89 -6.50 13.95
N LEU A 82 1.75 -6.77 13.30
CA LEU A 82 1.54 -6.37 11.92
C LEU A 82 1.51 -4.85 11.75
N ALA A 83 0.95 -4.12 12.72
CA ALA A 83 1.00 -2.66 12.74
C ALA A 83 2.44 -2.14 12.84
N SER A 84 3.28 -2.70 13.72
CA SER A 84 4.69 -2.28 13.83
C SER A 84 5.47 -2.50 12.53
N LEU A 85 5.22 -3.60 11.82
CA LEU A 85 5.84 -3.84 10.51
C LEU A 85 5.37 -2.85 9.44
N ARG A 86 4.09 -2.44 9.50
CA ARG A 86 3.47 -1.52 8.53
C ARG A 86 3.83 -0.05 8.73
N ILE A 87 4.33 0.36 9.90
CA ILE A 87 4.80 1.75 10.18
C ILE A 87 5.73 2.25 9.07
N PHE A 88 6.62 1.38 8.59
CA PHE A 88 7.55 1.72 7.53
C PHE A 88 6.84 2.13 6.22
N GLY A 89 5.82 1.37 5.81
CA GLY A 89 4.99 1.73 4.66
C GLY A 89 4.23 3.04 4.86
N GLU A 90 3.79 3.33 6.10
CA GLU A 90 3.16 4.61 6.45
C GLU A 90 4.14 5.78 6.33
N HIS A 91 5.41 5.61 6.69
CA HIS A 91 6.45 6.62 6.49
C HIS A 91 6.66 6.97 5.01
N ILE A 92 6.75 5.97 4.13
CA ILE A 92 6.87 6.19 2.68
C ILE A 92 5.62 6.87 2.13
N HIS A 93 4.43 6.43 2.57
CA HIS A 93 3.17 7.07 2.18
C HIS A 93 3.12 8.53 2.65
N ARG A 94 3.63 8.84 3.84
CA ARG A 94 3.73 10.22 4.36
C ARG A 94 4.66 11.06 3.50
N ARG A 95 5.84 10.56 3.10
CA ARG A 95 6.76 11.25 2.18
C ARG A 95 6.09 11.57 0.85
N LEU A 96 5.34 10.62 0.29
CA LEU A 96 4.58 10.84 -0.94
C LEU A 96 3.48 11.91 -0.81
N LYS A 97 2.87 12.05 0.38
CA LYS A 97 1.88 13.09 0.66
C LYS A 97 2.47 14.50 0.74
N ILE A 98 3.79 14.66 0.92
CA ILE A 98 4.46 15.97 0.93
C ILE A 98 4.27 16.68 -0.42
N PHE A 99 4.30 15.93 -1.52
CA PHE A 99 4.09 16.45 -2.87
C PHE A 99 2.67 16.96 -3.14
N ARG A 100 1.76 16.86 -2.16
CA ARG A 100 0.33 17.28 -2.18
C ARG A 100 -0.55 16.58 -3.22
N ILE A 101 0.03 15.97 -4.26
CA ILE A 101 -0.67 15.25 -5.33
C ILE A 101 -1.51 14.08 -4.81
N LEU A 102 -1.06 13.43 -3.73
CA LEU A 102 -1.77 12.35 -3.03
C LEU A 102 -2.53 12.81 -1.79
N LYS A 103 -2.23 14.00 -1.27
CA LYS A 103 -2.88 14.56 -0.07
C LYS A 103 -4.16 15.31 -0.42
N GLU A 104 -4.17 16.02 -1.54
CA GLU A 104 -5.23 16.93 -1.93
C GLU A 104 -6.06 16.41 -3.09
N GLN A 105 -7.20 17.08 -3.34
CA GLN A 105 -7.99 16.80 -4.53
C GLN A 105 -7.20 17.13 -5.79
N TYR A 106 -6.86 16.09 -6.56
CA TYR A 106 -6.19 16.26 -7.84
C TYR A 106 -7.11 16.90 -8.89
N ARG A 107 -6.88 18.18 -9.20
CA ARG A 107 -7.66 18.98 -10.17
C ARG A 107 -7.13 18.95 -11.61
N ASN A 108 -5.93 18.42 -11.81
CA ASN A 108 -5.27 18.38 -13.12
C ASN A 108 -5.83 17.27 -14.05
N ARG A 109 -5.46 17.32 -15.34
CA ARG A 109 -5.81 16.28 -16.32
C ARG A 109 -5.38 14.88 -15.82
N ARG A 110 -6.35 13.98 -15.73
CA ARG A 110 -6.20 12.65 -15.09
C ARG A 110 -5.29 11.70 -15.89
N ARG A 111 -5.23 11.84 -17.22
CA ARG A 111 -4.40 11.00 -18.12
C ARG A 111 -2.92 10.96 -17.72
N ARG A 112 -2.39 12.05 -17.15
CA ARG A 112 -0.97 12.15 -16.74
C ARG A 112 -0.74 11.92 -15.24
N PHE A 113 -1.78 11.58 -14.47
CA PHE A 113 -1.65 11.36 -13.03
C PHE A 113 -0.64 10.24 -12.71
N GLY A 114 -0.76 9.10 -13.41
CA GLY A 114 0.15 7.97 -13.22
C GLY A 114 1.61 8.35 -13.47
N LEU A 115 1.90 8.98 -14.60
CA LEU A 115 3.25 9.45 -14.92
C LEU A 115 3.84 10.35 -13.83
N ARG A 116 3.04 11.28 -13.27
CA ARG A 116 3.48 12.15 -12.18
C ARG A 116 3.77 11.37 -10.90
N CYS A 117 2.93 10.40 -10.56
CA CYS A 117 3.19 9.50 -9.42
C CYS A 117 4.47 8.68 -9.62
N ASN A 118 4.71 8.16 -10.83
CA ASN A 118 5.91 7.37 -11.14
C ASN A 118 7.18 8.23 -11.03
N LEU A 119 7.15 9.47 -11.53
CA LEU A 119 8.27 10.41 -11.40
C LEU A 119 8.58 10.72 -9.94
N ILE A 120 7.55 10.94 -9.12
CA ILE A 120 7.73 11.19 -7.68
C ILE A 120 8.30 9.94 -6.98
N ALA A 121 7.80 8.74 -7.31
CA ALA A 121 8.34 7.49 -6.79
C ALA A 121 9.82 7.31 -7.17
N GLY A 122 10.18 7.64 -8.42
CA GLY A 122 11.56 7.64 -8.89
C GLY A 122 12.45 8.61 -8.11
N LEU A 123 11.99 9.84 -7.87
CA LEU A 123 12.71 10.82 -7.06
C LEU A 123 12.92 10.34 -5.61
N LEU A 124 11.90 9.73 -4.99
CA LEU A 124 12.04 9.18 -3.64
C LEU A 124 13.02 8.00 -3.61
N ASN A 125 13.00 7.13 -4.61
CA ASN A 125 13.96 6.02 -4.71
C ASN A 125 15.39 6.53 -4.92
N TYR A 126 15.57 7.60 -5.70
CA TYR A 126 16.86 8.24 -5.91
C TYR A 126 17.38 8.89 -4.62
N GLU A 127 16.53 9.64 -3.91
CA GLU A 127 16.87 10.24 -2.62
C GLU A 127 17.23 9.15 -1.59
N LEU A 128 16.45 8.05 -1.54
CA LEU A 128 16.78 6.90 -0.69
C LEU A 128 18.15 6.31 -1.00
N ALA A 129 18.52 6.20 -2.29
CA ALA A 129 19.82 5.66 -2.70
C ALA A 129 21.01 6.58 -2.37
N LEU A 130 20.79 7.88 -2.20
CA LEU A 130 21.84 8.83 -1.82
C LEU A 130 22.20 8.78 -0.32
N PHE A 131 21.25 8.33 0.51
CA PHE A 131 21.38 8.30 1.97
C PHE A 131 21.41 6.86 2.53
N SER A 132 21.46 5.85 1.67
CA SER A 132 21.51 4.42 2.02
C SER A 132 22.90 3.85 2.02
#